data_AF-A0A444X7F8-F1
#
_entry.id   AF-A0A444X7F8-F1
#
_cell.length_a   1.000
_cell.length_b   1.000
_cell.length_c   1.000
_cell.angle_alpha   90.00
_cell.angle_beta   90.00
_cell.angle_gamma   90.00
#
_symmetry.space_group_name_H-M   'P 1'
#
loop_
_entity.id
_entity.type
_entity.pdbx_description
1 polymer ?
#
loop_
_entity_poly.entity_id
_entity_poly.type
_entity_poly.pdbx_seq_one_letter_code
_entity_poly.pdbx_strand_id
1 'polypeptide(L)'
;MHEKPQHDTMGSEEEKSKPNNSCASESECEDNSSLTRSQTQSNLDRGLFNDLVQMVLLVHSLFDSKESRSFRRRGSMICTKPPSRDSLARRMSMLRKKENGELTLLRKQVEELQMKLLVKDELLESAEKSRNKLKALNPKLDELKYMVSEKDSLLRSTQGQLFDVKMKLADKQAVLEKIQWEAMTSNKKVEKLQEELDSVQGEILSFTLLLDGLKITNNDGLYTDDYDIKPHNFNSLPSTMYMDEMEMQKMEEARKAYIAAVAAAKEKQDHESIAIAANARLHFESFLFKPEI
;
A
#
# COMPACT_ATOMS: atom_id res chain seq x y z
N MET A 1 62.59 20.69 -1.49
CA MET A 1 62.94 19.28 -1.21
C MET A 1 61.60 18.59 -0.99
N HIS A 2 60.91 18.06 -2.00
CA HIS A 2 61.37 17.26 -3.15
C HIS A 2 62.04 15.96 -2.69
N GLU A 3 61.21 14.93 -2.49
CA GLU A 3 61.52 13.57 -2.93
C GLU A 3 60.22 12.80 -3.21
N LYS A 4 60.28 11.86 -4.16
CA LYS A 4 59.15 11.10 -4.72
C LYS A 4 59.14 9.66 -4.17
N PRO A 5 58.01 8.94 -4.23
CA PRO A 5 57.98 7.50 -3.98
C PRO A 5 58.61 6.73 -5.14
N GLN A 6 59.16 5.54 -4.88
CA GLN A 6 59.60 4.60 -5.90
C GLN A 6 58.52 3.59 -6.29
N HIS A 7 58.50 3.27 -7.58
CA HIS A 7 57.80 2.14 -8.20
C HIS A 7 58.62 0.84 -8.03
N ASP A 8 57.96 -0.32 -8.01
CA ASP A 8 57.99 -1.29 -9.14
C ASP A 8 56.90 -2.38 -8.92
N THR A 9 56.02 -2.78 -9.86
CA THR A 9 56.17 -3.35 -11.24
C THR A 9 56.80 -4.76 -11.17
N MET A 10 56.28 -5.89 -11.70
CA MET A 10 55.27 -6.19 -12.76
C MET A 10 54.72 -7.65 -12.70
N GLY A 11 53.71 -7.97 -13.51
CA GLY A 11 53.23 -9.34 -13.85
C GLY A 11 51.70 -9.49 -13.68
N SER A 12 50.82 -9.32 -14.68
CA SER A 12 50.66 -10.01 -15.99
C SER A 12 50.36 -11.51 -15.79
N GLU A 13 49.25 -12.09 -16.25
CA GLU A 13 48.75 -12.14 -17.65
C GLU A 13 47.19 -12.12 -17.83
N GLU A 14 46.77 -11.55 -18.97
CA GLU A 14 45.70 -11.92 -19.93
C GLU A 14 44.39 -12.62 -19.46
N GLU A 15 43.22 -11.98 -19.59
CA GLU A 15 42.34 -11.88 -20.78
C GLU A 15 41.45 -13.11 -21.10
N LYS A 16 40.11 -12.96 -20.97
CA LYS A 16 39.23 -12.80 -22.15
C LYS A 16 37.75 -12.45 -21.87
N SER A 17 37.23 -11.60 -22.76
CA SER A 17 35.85 -11.53 -23.29
C SER A 17 34.63 -11.35 -22.36
N LYS A 18 34.10 -10.12 -22.38
CA LYS A 18 32.65 -9.82 -22.40
C LYS A 18 32.11 -9.97 -23.86
N PRO A 19 30.80 -9.77 -24.19
CA PRO A 19 29.71 -9.19 -23.38
C PRO A 19 28.35 -9.94 -23.41
N ASN A 20 27.33 -9.28 -22.84
CA ASN A 20 25.88 -9.49 -22.99
C ASN A 20 25.20 -10.60 -22.17
N ASN A 21 24.55 -10.21 -21.07
CA ASN A 21 23.08 -10.03 -21.10
C ASN A 21 22.62 -9.15 -19.92
N SER A 22 21.66 -8.26 -20.18
CA SER A 22 21.07 -7.38 -19.16
C SER A 22 19.91 -8.07 -18.46
N CYS A 23 19.90 -8.05 -17.13
CA CYS A 23 18.67 -8.19 -16.35
C CYS A 23 18.83 -7.36 -15.08
N ALA A 24 18.25 -6.16 -15.08
CA ALA A 24 18.15 -5.29 -13.92
C ALA A 24 16.68 -4.91 -13.76
N SER A 25 16.10 -5.28 -12.62
CA SER A 25 14.69 -5.05 -12.28
C SER A 25 14.64 -4.45 -10.89
N GLU A 26 14.38 -3.15 -10.81
CA GLU A 26 13.93 -2.33 -9.67
C GLU A 26 13.80 -0.90 -10.25
N SER A 27 12.60 -0.35 -10.45
CA SER A 27 11.74 0.34 -9.47
C SER A 27 12.36 1.61 -8.88
N GLU A 28 11.89 2.79 -9.32
CA GLU A 28 11.38 3.88 -8.47
C GLU A 28 10.85 5.08 -9.28
N CYS A 29 10.13 5.99 -8.61
CA CYS A 29 9.47 7.23 -9.11
C CYS A 29 9.43 8.26 -7.94
N GLU A 30 9.09 9.55 -8.06
CA GLU A 30 8.55 10.39 -9.17
C GLU A 30 9.47 11.63 -9.35
N ASP A 31 9.24 12.72 -10.08
CA ASP A 31 8.23 13.19 -11.07
C ASP A 31 8.95 14.20 -12.01
N ASN A 32 8.26 14.77 -13.02
CA ASN A 32 8.00 16.22 -13.15
C ASN A 32 7.51 16.62 -14.56
N SER A 33 6.32 17.24 -14.57
CA SER A 33 5.93 18.32 -15.48
C SER A 33 5.56 17.96 -16.93
N SER A 34 4.46 17.21 -17.09
CA SER A 34 3.66 17.30 -18.32
C SER A 34 2.79 18.57 -18.30
N LEU A 35 3.23 19.60 -19.02
CA LEU A 35 2.48 20.84 -19.24
C LEU A 35 1.29 20.57 -20.18
N THR A 36 0.25 19.92 -19.64
CA THR A 36 -1.01 19.65 -20.34
C THR A 36 -1.77 20.96 -20.52
N ARG A 37 -1.47 21.64 -21.63
CA ARG A 37 -2.29 22.73 -22.16
C ARG A 37 -3.74 22.26 -22.20
N SER A 38 -4.58 22.86 -21.37
CA SER A 38 -6.01 22.56 -21.27
C SER A 38 -6.70 22.94 -22.58
N GLN A 39 -6.64 22.03 -23.55
CA GLN A 39 -7.36 22.16 -24.80
C GLN A 39 -8.82 21.89 -24.50
N THR A 40 -9.54 22.96 -24.14
CA THR A 40 -11.00 22.96 -24.09
C THR A 40 -11.51 22.62 -25.49
N GLN A 41 -11.76 21.34 -25.73
CA GLN A 41 -12.53 20.89 -26.89
C GLN A 41 -13.97 21.37 -26.68
N SER A 42 -14.21 22.62 -27.03
CA SER A 42 -15.54 23.13 -27.29
C SER A 42 -16.10 22.32 -28.46
N ASN A 43 -16.94 21.33 -28.14
CA ASN A 43 -17.74 20.58 -29.10
C ASN A 43 -18.82 21.52 -29.70
N LEU A 44 -18.36 22.52 -30.43
CA LEU A 44 -19.18 23.34 -31.32
C LEU A 44 -19.53 22.44 -32.50
N ASP A 45 -20.81 22.10 -32.61
CA ASP A 45 -21.29 21.31 -33.74
C ASP A 45 -20.89 21.99 -35.07
N ARG A 46 -20.20 21.22 -35.90
CA ARG A 46 -19.70 21.67 -37.20
C ARG A 46 -20.85 21.95 -38.18
N GLY A 47 -22.04 21.38 -37.93
CA GLY A 47 -23.29 21.78 -38.57
C GLY A 47 -23.65 23.24 -38.26
N LEU A 48 -23.87 23.55 -36.97
CA LEU A 48 -24.19 24.91 -36.50
C LEU A 48 -23.21 25.99 -36.98
N PHE A 49 -21.91 25.67 -37.06
CA PHE A 49 -20.92 26.61 -37.62
C PHE A 49 -21.14 26.89 -39.11
N ASN A 50 -21.41 25.85 -39.92
CA ASN A 50 -21.67 26.01 -41.35
C ASN A 50 -22.99 26.77 -41.60
N ASP A 51 -24.03 26.49 -40.81
CA ASP A 51 -25.32 27.19 -40.90
C ASP A 51 -25.17 28.68 -40.56
N LEU A 52 -24.40 29.02 -39.53
CA LEU A 52 -24.09 30.40 -39.17
C LEU A 52 -23.34 31.13 -40.30
N VAL A 53 -22.33 30.48 -40.91
CA VAL A 53 -21.57 31.04 -42.04
C VAL A 53 -22.47 31.26 -43.26
N GLN A 54 -23.37 30.32 -43.59
CA GLN A 54 -24.34 30.50 -44.69
C GLN A 54 -25.33 31.64 -44.41
N MET A 55 -25.86 31.74 -43.18
CA MET A 55 -26.76 32.85 -42.82
C MET A 55 -26.08 34.21 -42.95
N VAL A 56 -24.81 34.35 -42.51
CA VAL A 56 -24.06 35.61 -42.64
C VAL A 56 -23.89 36.01 -44.11
N LEU A 57 -23.55 35.07 -44.99
CA LEU A 57 -23.42 35.31 -46.44
C LEU A 57 -24.76 35.67 -47.10
N LEU A 58 -25.85 34.99 -46.75
CA LEU A 58 -27.21 35.29 -47.23
C LEU A 58 -27.68 36.68 -46.78
N VAL A 59 -27.42 37.04 -45.53
CA VAL A 59 -27.74 38.36 -44.97
C VAL A 59 -26.93 39.46 -45.67
N HIS A 60 -25.65 39.24 -45.95
CA HIS A 60 -24.82 40.18 -46.71
C HIS A 60 -25.39 40.42 -48.12
N SER A 61 -25.76 39.37 -48.84
CA SER A 61 -26.42 39.47 -50.16
C SER A 61 -27.78 40.19 -50.12
N LEU A 62 -28.53 40.03 -49.03
CA LEU A 62 -29.79 40.77 -48.79
C LEU A 62 -29.56 42.25 -48.49
N PHE A 63 -28.43 42.63 -47.91
CA PHE A 63 -28.06 44.04 -47.72
C PHE A 63 -27.61 44.68 -49.05
N ASP A 64 -26.72 44.03 -49.81
CA ASP A 64 -26.25 44.54 -51.11
C ASP A 64 -27.40 44.72 -52.13
N SER A 65 -28.38 43.81 -52.12
CA SER A 65 -29.54 43.89 -53.03
C SER A 65 -30.59 44.93 -52.65
N LYS A 66 -30.51 45.53 -51.45
CA LYS A 66 -31.54 46.43 -50.92
C LYS A 66 -31.49 47.84 -51.53
N GLU A 67 -30.33 48.29 -52.01
CA GLU A 67 -30.13 49.68 -52.47
C GLU A 67 -30.45 49.90 -53.95
N SER A 68 -30.59 48.83 -54.75
CA SER A 68 -30.76 48.95 -56.22
C SER A 68 -32.23 48.94 -56.71
N ARG A 69 -33.23 48.77 -55.84
CA ARG A 69 -34.62 48.51 -56.26
C ARG A 69 -35.50 49.76 -56.47
N SER A 70 -35.02 50.70 -57.28
CA SER A 70 -35.79 51.89 -57.68
C SER A 70 -36.95 51.57 -58.65
N PHE A 71 -38.09 51.11 -58.10
CA PHE A 71 -39.27 50.77 -58.89
C PHE A 71 -39.97 52.04 -59.43
N ARG A 72 -39.45 52.63 -60.51
CA ARG A 72 -40.08 53.77 -61.21
C ARG A 72 -41.35 53.30 -61.94
N ARG A 73 -42.46 53.29 -61.20
CA ARG A 73 -43.81 53.01 -61.70
C ARG A 73 -44.29 54.18 -62.59
N ARG A 74 -43.90 54.18 -63.86
CA ARG A 74 -44.44 55.11 -64.88
C ARG A 74 -45.93 54.81 -65.08
N GLY A 75 -46.78 55.52 -64.35
CA GLY A 75 -48.23 55.46 -64.50
C GLY A 75 -48.68 56.19 -65.77
N SER A 76 -48.77 55.47 -66.89
CA SER A 76 -49.50 55.95 -68.06
C SER A 76 -50.97 55.59 -67.92
N MET A 77 -51.84 56.59 -67.74
CA MET A 77 -53.28 56.38 -67.63
C MET A 77 -53.91 56.40 -69.02
N ILE A 78 -53.92 55.25 -69.68
CA ILE A 78 -54.68 55.04 -70.92
C ILE A 78 -56.15 54.81 -70.50
N CYS A 79 -57.00 55.82 -70.69
CA CYS A 79 -58.45 55.68 -70.50
C CYS A 79 -59.03 54.72 -71.55
N THR A 80 -59.09 53.43 -71.22
CA THR A 80 -59.79 52.44 -72.02
C THR A 80 -61.30 52.62 -71.84
N LYS A 81 -62.06 52.38 -72.92
CA LYS A 81 -63.53 52.45 -72.90
C LYS A 81 -64.08 51.49 -71.82
N PRO A 82 -65.17 51.85 -71.10
CA PRO A 82 -65.70 51.00 -70.04
C PRO A 82 -65.98 49.59 -70.57
N PRO A 83 -65.54 48.53 -69.87
CA PRO A 83 -65.60 47.17 -70.38
C PRO A 83 -67.07 46.75 -70.61
N SER A 84 -67.36 46.21 -71.79
CA SER A 84 -68.71 45.67 -72.07
C SER A 84 -69.03 44.54 -71.09
N ARG A 85 -70.32 44.37 -70.77
CA ARG A 85 -70.79 43.40 -69.75
C ARG A 85 -70.21 41.99 -69.95
N ASP A 86 -70.05 41.56 -71.21
CA ASP A 86 -69.52 40.23 -71.55
C ASP A 86 -68.01 40.06 -71.28
N SER A 87 -67.24 41.14 -71.38
CA SER A 87 -65.80 41.13 -71.07
C SER A 87 -65.55 41.07 -69.56
N LEU A 88 -66.39 41.76 -68.78
CA LEU A 88 -66.41 41.70 -67.33
C LEU A 88 -66.86 40.30 -66.84
N ALA A 89 -67.91 39.74 -67.44
CA ALA A 89 -68.36 38.37 -67.17
C ALA A 89 -67.27 37.32 -67.48
N ARG A 90 -66.56 37.45 -68.60
CA ARG A 90 -65.41 36.56 -68.93
C ARG A 90 -64.25 36.71 -67.94
N ARG A 91 -63.90 37.94 -67.53
CA ARG A 91 -62.87 38.16 -66.50
C ARG A 91 -63.27 37.58 -65.15
N MET A 92 -64.53 37.75 -64.73
CA MET A 92 -65.05 37.16 -63.48
C MET A 92 -65.15 35.63 -63.53
N SER A 93 -65.40 35.05 -64.71
CA SER A 93 -65.33 33.59 -64.94
C SER A 93 -63.89 33.06 -64.81
N MET A 94 -62.92 33.75 -65.41
CA MET A 94 -61.49 33.41 -65.30
C MET A 94 -60.98 33.55 -63.87
N LEU A 95 -61.32 34.63 -63.17
CA LEU A 95 -60.96 34.85 -61.76
C LEU A 95 -61.53 33.75 -60.88
N ARG A 96 -62.84 33.46 -60.98
CA ARG A 96 -63.48 32.40 -60.19
C ARG A 96 -62.90 31.02 -60.47
N LYS A 97 -62.50 30.71 -61.71
CA LYS A 97 -61.77 29.46 -62.03
C LYS A 97 -60.38 29.41 -61.36
N LYS A 98 -59.65 30.52 -61.36
CA LYS A 98 -58.34 30.63 -60.70
C LYS A 98 -58.48 30.50 -59.17
N GLU A 99 -59.39 31.28 -58.58
CA GLU A 99 -59.73 31.24 -57.15
C GLU A 99 -60.15 29.84 -56.71
N ASN A 100 -61.01 29.15 -57.48
CA ASN A 100 -61.38 27.76 -57.20
C ASN A 100 -60.18 26.80 -57.27
N GLY A 101 -59.27 26.98 -58.23
CA GLY A 101 -58.03 26.20 -58.32
C GLY A 101 -57.14 26.39 -57.09
N GLU A 102 -56.88 27.64 -56.71
CA GLU A 102 -56.12 28.01 -55.51
C GLU A 102 -56.78 27.46 -54.23
N LEU A 103 -58.11 27.52 -54.12
CA LEU A 103 -58.87 26.98 -53.00
C LEU A 103 -58.77 25.45 -52.91
N THR A 104 -58.71 24.72 -54.04
CA THR A 104 -58.44 23.28 -54.02
C THR A 104 -57.00 22.93 -53.63
N LEU A 105 -56.01 23.78 -53.96
CA LEU A 105 -54.63 23.59 -53.52
C LEU A 105 -54.47 23.86 -52.02
N LEU A 106 -55.07 24.95 -51.52
CA LEU A 106 -55.11 25.28 -50.09
C LEU A 106 -55.80 24.17 -49.28
N ARG A 107 -56.92 23.63 -49.78
CA ARG A 107 -57.60 22.49 -49.16
C ARG A 107 -56.67 21.27 -49.01
N LYS A 108 -55.97 20.88 -50.08
CA LYS A 108 -55.00 19.77 -50.04
C LYS A 108 -53.86 20.02 -49.07
N GLN A 109 -53.36 21.26 -48.99
CA GLN A 109 -52.33 21.62 -48.00
C GLN A 109 -52.84 21.53 -46.56
N VAL A 110 -54.08 21.94 -46.29
CA VAL A 110 -54.69 21.79 -44.96
C VAL A 110 -54.84 20.31 -44.59
N GLU A 111 -55.30 19.47 -45.52
CA GLU A 111 -55.42 18.02 -45.34
C GLU A 111 -54.03 17.37 -45.08
N GLU A 112 -53.00 17.73 -45.86
CA GLU A 112 -51.63 17.25 -45.65
C GLU A 112 -51.04 17.69 -44.31
N LEU A 113 -51.28 18.94 -43.90
CA LEU A 113 -50.84 19.47 -42.61
C LEU A 113 -51.57 18.78 -41.45
N GLN A 114 -52.87 18.51 -41.56
CA GLN A 114 -53.63 17.76 -40.56
C GLN A 114 -53.08 16.33 -40.38
N MET A 115 -52.79 15.62 -41.48
CA MET A 115 -52.17 14.29 -41.41
C MET A 115 -50.78 14.34 -40.77
N LYS A 116 -49.96 15.34 -41.10
CA LYS A 116 -48.64 15.57 -40.47
C LYS A 116 -48.73 15.91 -38.99
N LEU A 117 -49.81 16.55 -38.55
CA LEU A 117 -50.06 16.89 -37.15
C LEU A 117 -50.42 15.62 -36.36
N LEU A 118 -51.36 14.81 -36.88
CA LEU A 118 -51.73 13.52 -36.27
C LEU A 118 -50.53 12.57 -36.09
N VAL A 119 -49.67 12.43 -37.11
CA VAL A 119 -48.44 11.61 -37.01
C VAL A 119 -47.47 12.16 -35.95
N LYS A 120 -47.39 13.49 -35.79
CA LYS A 120 -46.58 14.09 -34.72
C LYS A 120 -47.17 13.86 -33.34
N ASP A 121 -48.49 13.91 -33.20
CA ASP A 121 -49.17 13.67 -31.92
C ASP A 121 -49.01 12.22 -31.46
N GLU A 122 -49.12 11.24 -32.37
CA GLU A 122 -48.86 9.82 -32.07
C GLU A 122 -47.38 9.56 -31.70
N LEU A 123 -46.44 10.19 -32.40
CA LEU A 123 -45.01 10.14 -32.04
C LEU A 123 -44.74 10.79 -30.68
N LEU A 124 -45.42 11.90 -30.37
CA LEU A 124 -45.31 12.59 -29.09
C LEU A 124 -45.86 11.71 -27.95
N GLU A 125 -47.01 11.07 -28.14
CA GLU A 125 -47.59 10.13 -27.17
C GLU A 125 -46.65 8.92 -26.92
N SER A 126 -46.02 8.39 -27.98
CA SER A 126 -45.00 7.34 -27.88
C SER A 126 -43.74 7.80 -27.13
N ALA A 127 -43.27 9.03 -27.41
CA ALA A 127 -42.15 9.64 -26.71
C ALA A 127 -42.47 9.84 -25.21
N GLU A 128 -43.67 10.31 -24.87
CA GLU A 128 -44.12 10.44 -23.48
C GLU A 128 -44.21 9.09 -22.76
N LYS A 129 -44.78 8.06 -23.41
CA LYS A 129 -44.80 6.68 -22.89
C LYS A 129 -43.39 6.18 -22.57
N SER A 130 -42.42 6.40 -23.45
CA SER A 130 -41.02 5.99 -23.22
C SER A 130 -40.33 6.81 -22.12
N ARG A 131 -40.54 8.13 -22.09
CA ARG A 131 -40.06 9.04 -21.04
C ARG A 131 -40.60 8.67 -19.65
N ASN A 132 -41.85 8.24 -19.56
CA ASN A 132 -42.46 7.80 -18.30
C ASN A 132 -41.89 6.45 -17.85
N LYS A 133 -41.61 5.51 -18.77
CA LYS A 133 -40.85 4.28 -18.46
C LYS A 133 -39.44 4.59 -17.96
N LEU A 134 -38.72 5.53 -18.59
CA LEU A 134 -37.39 5.97 -18.15
C LEU A 134 -37.43 6.54 -16.73
N LYS A 135 -38.37 7.45 -16.44
CA LYS A 135 -38.57 7.99 -15.08
C LYS A 135 -38.82 6.89 -14.03
N ALA A 136 -39.56 5.83 -14.38
CA ALA A 136 -39.80 4.70 -13.49
C ALA A 136 -38.57 3.78 -13.30
N LEU A 137 -37.59 3.83 -14.19
CA LEU A 137 -36.33 3.08 -14.08
C LEU A 137 -35.22 3.86 -13.36
N ASN A 138 -35.22 5.19 -13.41
CA ASN A 138 -34.27 6.03 -12.66
C ASN A 138 -34.06 5.63 -11.19
N PRO A 139 -35.09 5.42 -10.34
CA PRO A 139 -34.85 5.05 -8.94
C PRO A 139 -34.08 3.74 -8.77
N LYS A 140 -34.24 2.78 -9.70
CA LYS A 140 -33.46 1.52 -9.70
C LYS A 140 -32.01 1.75 -10.13
N LEU A 141 -31.77 2.72 -11.02
CA LEU A 141 -30.42 3.14 -11.40
C LEU A 141 -29.70 3.82 -10.23
N ASP A 142 -30.40 4.67 -9.49
CA ASP A 142 -29.87 5.34 -8.28
C ASP A 142 -29.60 4.33 -7.15
N GLU A 143 -30.50 3.37 -6.92
CA GLU A 143 -30.28 2.25 -5.99
C GLU A 143 -29.07 1.39 -6.38
N LEU A 144 -28.95 1.02 -7.66
CA LEU A 144 -27.79 0.26 -8.14
C LEU A 144 -26.48 1.05 -8.00
N LYS A 145 -26.50 2.36 -8.24
CA LYS A 145 -25.36 3.26 -8.05
C LYS A 145 -24.94 3.36 -6.57
N TYR A 146 -25.90 3.39 -5.65
CA TYR A 146 -25.64 3.30 -4.21
C TYR A 146 -24.99 1.95 -3.86
N MET A 147 -25.57 0.84 -4.32
CA MET A 147 -25.03 -0.52 -4.09
C MET A 147 -23.60 -0.70 -4.61
N VAL A 148 -23.26 -0.12 -5.77
CA VAL A 148 -21.87 -0.09 -6.27
C VAL A 148 -20.97 0.70 -5.33
N SER A 149 -21.41 1.89 -4.91
CA SER A 149 -20.63 2.76 -4.00
C SER A 149 -20.35 2.10 -2.64
N GLU A 150 -21.31 1.36 -2.10
CA GLU A 150 -21.17 0.59 -0.85
C GLU A 150 -20.20 -0.59 -1.03
N LYS A 151 -20.35 -1.37 -2.12
CA LYS A 151 -19.45 -2.48 -2.47
C LYS A 151 -18.01 -1.99 -2.67
N ASP A 152 -17.82 -0.85 -3.33
CA ASP A 152 -16.51 -0.23 -3.52
C ASP A 152 -15.90 0.25 -2.20
N SER A 153 -16.72 0.75 -1.27
CA SER A 153 -16.27 1.13 0.07
C SER A 153 -15.81 -0.09 0.88
N LEU A 154 -16.57 -1.18 0.83
CA LEU A 154 -16.20 -2.45 1.45
C LEU A 154 -14.91 -3.02 0.84
N LEU A 155 -14.77 -2.99 -0.49
CA LEU A 155 -13.57 -3.43 -1.20
C LEU A 155 -12.33 -2.63 -0.80
N ARG A 156 -12.42 -1.29 -0.71
CA ARG A 156 -11.32 -0.45 -0.21
C ARG A 156 -10.95 -0.78 1.24
N SER A 157 -11.93 -1.03 2.10
CA SER A 157 -11.72 -1.41 3.50
C SER A 157 -11.00 -2.76 3.63
N THR A 158 -11.45 -3.80 2.93
CA THR A 158 -10.82 -5.13 2.97
C THR A 158 -9.43 -5.13 2.34
N GLN A 159 -9.21 -4.36 1.27
CA GLN A 159 -7.89 -4.18 0.67
C GLN A 159 -6.92 -3.46 1.62
N GLY A 160 -7.38 -2.47 2.39
CA GLY A 160 -6.60 -1.84 3.46
C GLY A 160 -6.19 -2.83 4.56
N GLN A 161 -7.15 -3.61 5.07
CA GLN A 161 -6.87 -4.64 6.09
C GLN A 161 -5.87 -5.70 5.59
N LEU A 162 -5.98 -6.11 4.32
CA LEU A 162 -5.03 -7.05 3.70
C LEU A 162 -3.62 -6.45 3.62
N PHE A 163 -3.50 -5.16 3.30
CA PHE A 163 -2.22 -4.46 3.30
C PHE A 163 -1.60 -4.38 4.71
N ASP A 164 -2.38 -4.03 5.73
CA ASP A 164 -1.91 -4.01 7.13
C ASP A 164 -1.41 -5.39 7.60
N VAL A 165 -2.10 -6.47 7.23
CA VAL A 165 -1.68 -7.84 7.55
C VAL A 165 -0.40 -8.20 6.79
N LYS A 166 -0.27 -7.80 5.52
CA LYS A 166 0.94 -8.01 4.70
C LYS A 166 2.15 -7.27 5.29
N MET A 167 1.97 -6.03 5.74
CA MET A 167 3.02 -5.25 6.40
C MET A 167 3.49 -5.93 7.69
N LYS A 168 2.56 -6.30 8.58
CA LYS A 168 2.86 -7.05 9.82
C LYS A 168 3.54 -8.40 9.56
N LEU A 169 3.29 -9.03 8.42
CA LEU A 169 3.97 -10.26 8.02
C LEU A 169 5.42 -9.99 7.60
N ALA A 170 5.68 -8.91 6.84
CA ALA A 170 7.02 -8.48 6.49
C ALA A 170 7.84 -8.07 7.73
N ASP A 171 7.24 -7.34 8.67
CA ASP A 171 7.88 -6.98 9.95
C ASP A 171 8.32 -8.24 10.73
N LYS A 172 7.44 -9.24 10.81
CA LYS A 172 7.75 -10.53 11.45
C LYS A 172 8.84 -11.29 10.71
N GLN A 173 8.85 -11.27 9.38
CA GLN A 173 9.88 -11.92 8.58
C GLN A 173 11.26 -11.30 8.84
N ALA A 174 11.36 -9.96 8.87
CA ALA A 174 12.60 -9.25 9.18
C ALA A 174 13.13 -9.55 10.60
N VAL A 175 12.23 -9.66 11.59
CA VAL A 175 12.61 -10.08 12.96
C VAL A 175 13.12 -11.52 12.98
N LEU A 176 12.50 -12.43 12.22
CA LEU A 176 12.90 -13.84 12.15
C LEU A 176 14.29 -13.99 11.52
N GLU A 177 14.54 -13.31 10.40
CA GLU A 177 15.84 -13.28 9.73
C GLU A 177 16.94 -12.71 10.62
N LYS A 178 16.65 -11.62 11.36
CA LYS A 178 17.57 -11.05 12.35
C LYS A 178 17.96 -12.07 13.43
N ILE A 179 16.97 -12.73 14.04
CA ILE A 179 17.21 -13.74 15.08
C ILE A 179 17.98 -14.93 14.52
N GLN A 180 17.70 -15.35 13.28
CA GLN A 180 18.43 -16.42 12.59
C GLN A 180 19.90 -16.04 12.37
N TRP A 181 20.20 -14.81 11.94
CA TRP A 181 21.57 -14.31 11.82
C TRP A 181 22.29 -14.22 13.17
N GLU A 182 21.61 -13.75 14.23
CA GLU A 182 22.15 -13.71 15.59
C GLU A 182 22.45 -15.13 16.10
N ALA A 183 21.58 -16.10 15.85
CA ALA A 183 21.79 -17.50 16.20
C ALA A 183 22.97 -18.13 15.44
N MET A 184 23.02 -17.99 14.11
CA MET A 184 24.10 -18.52 13.27
C MET A 184 25.47 -17.93 13.65
N THR A 185 25.53 -16.62 13.92
CA THR A 185 26.78 -15.96 14.32
C THR A 185 27.18 -16.26 15.77
N SER A 186 26.22 -16.57 16.65
CA SER A 186 26.48 -17.04 18.01
C SER A 186 26.97 -18.49 18.02
N ASN A 187 26.34 -19.39 17.27
CA ASN A 187 26.74 -20.81 17.18
C ASN A 187 28.19 -20.94 16.71
N LYS A 188 28.59 -20.15 15.71
CA LYS A 188 29.99 -20.06 15.24
C LYS A 188 30.99 -19.58 16.29
N LYS A 189 30.56 -18.89 17.34
CA LYS A 189 31.43 -18.54 18.50
C LYS A 189 31.52 -19.72 19.47
N VAL A 190 30.42 -20.43 19.70
CA VAL A 190 30.38 -21.64 20.54
C VAL A 190 31.26 -22.74 19.93
N GLU A 191 31.19 -22.95 18.61
CA GLU A 191 32.07 -23.89 17.88
C GLU A 191 33.56 -23.60 18.11
N LYS A 192 33.98 -22.33 18.08
CA LYS A 192 35.36 -21.93 18.37
C LYS A 192 35.76 -22.16 19.82
N LEU A 193 34.89 -21.80 20.77
CA LEU A 193 35.15 -22.02 22.19
C LEU A 193 35.24 -23.51 22.53
N GLN A 194 34.51 -24.37 21.81
CA GLN A 194 34.64 -25.82 21.92
C GLN A 194 35.99 -26.31 21.38
N GLU A 195 36.44 -25.83 20.22
CA GLU A 195 37.76 -26.15 19.65
C GLU A 195 38.90 -25.72 20.60
N GLU A 196 38.81 -24.52 21.19
CA GLU A 196 39.74 -24.03 22.21
C GLU A 196 39.74 -24.91 23.47
N LEU A 197 38.56 -25.33 23.95
CA LEU A 197 38.41 -26.21 25.11
C LEU A 197 38.99 -27.61 24.86
N ASP A 198 38.72 -28.21 23.69
CA ASP A 198 39.23 -29.52 23.30
C ASP A 198 40.78 -29.49 23.19
N SER A 199 41.35 -28.38 22.68
CA SER A 199 42.79 -28.15 22.64
C SER A 199 43.40 -28.09 24.05
N VAL A 200 42.83 -27.27 24.94
CA VAL A 200 43.30 -27.15 26.34
C VAL A 200 43.14 -28.47 27.10
N GLN A 201 42.09 -29.24 26.84
CA GLN A 201 41.94 -30.58 27.42
C GLN A 201 43.04 -31.53 26.92
N GLY A 202 43.41 -31.47 25.64
CA GLY A 202 44.56 -32.20 25.09
C GLY A 202 45.89 -31.80 25.74
N GLU A 203 46.12 -30.51 25.96
CA GLU A 203 47.29 -29.99 26.67
C GLU A 203 47.33 -30.50 28.12
N ILE A 204 46.22 -30.43 28.87
CA ILE A 204 46.11 -30.95 30.24
C ILE A 204 46.39 -32.45 30.29
N LEU A 205 45.89 -33.24 29.33
CA LEU A 205 46.18 -34.68 29.25
C LEU A 205 47.67 -34.94 28.99
N SER A 206 48.30 -34.16 28.11
CA SER A 206 49.75 -34.27 27.85
C SER A 206 50.59 -33.94 29.10
N PHE A 207 50.20 -32.92 29.86
CA PHE A 207 50.87 -32.51 31.10
C PHE A 207 50.64 -33.51 32.23
N THR A 208 49.43 -34.08 32.33
CA THR A 208 49.11 -35.13 33.30
C THR A 208 49.94 -36.38 33.03
N LEU A 209 50.06 -36.81 31.77
CA LEU A 209 50.89 -37.94 31.36
C LEU A 209 52.38 -37.71 31.68
N LEU A 210 52.87 -36.48 31.46
CA LEU A 210 54.22 -36.08 31.85
C LEU A 210 54.42 -36.21 33.37
N LEU A 211 53.51 -35.66 34.17
CA LEU A 211 53.56 -35.77 35.64
C LEU A 211 53.50 -37.21 36.13
N ASP A 212 52.66 -38.06 35.53
CA ASP A 212 52.56 -39.48 35.89
C ASP A 212 53.84 -40.26 35.52
N GLY A 213 54.49 -39.92 34.39
CA GLY A 213 55.82 -40.43 34.07
C GLY A 213 56.87 -40.05 35.10
N LEU A 214 56.85 -38.81 35.60
CA LEU A 214 57.73 -38.34 36.68
C LEU A 214 57.44 -39.00 38.05
N LYS A 215 56.20 -39.43 38.34
CA LYS A 215 55.89 -40.15 39.60
C LYS A 215 56.58 -41.51 39.70
N ILE A 216 57.01 -42.10 38.58
CA ILE A 216 57.59 -43.45 38.54
C ILE A 216 59.11 -43.45 38.84
N THR A 217 59.81 -42.31 38.70
CA THR A 217 61.28 -42.25 38.80
C THR A 217 61.85 -42.12 40.23
N ASN A 218 61.01 -42.00 41.26
CA ASN A 218 61.45 -41.75 42.64
C ASN A 218 61.41 -43.00 43.56
N ASN A 219 61.26 -44.19 42.99
CA ASN A 219 61.25 -45.48 43.73
C ASN A 219 62.54 -46.30 43.54
N ASP A 220 63.69 -45.63 43.51
CA ASP A 220 64.99 -46.27 43.80
C ASP A 220 65.61 -45.67 45.07
N GLY A 221 65.84 -46.52 46.07
CA GLY A 221 66.74 -46.25 47.19
C GLY A 221 66.23 -45.40 48.36
N LEU A 222 65.80 -46.06 49.44
CA LEU A 222 65.87 -45.64 50.85
C LEU A 222 65.62 -44.14 51.19
N TYR A 223 64.42 -43.80 51.65
CA TYR A 223 64.23 -43.04 52.90
C TYR A 223 62.81 -43.24 53.41
N THR A 224 62.66 -43.87 54.58
CA THR A 224 61.37 -43.97 55.28
C THR A 224 61.21 -42.76 56.19
N ASP A 225 60.24 -41.89 55.89
CA ASP A 225 59.69 -40.98 56.88
C ASP A 225 58.16 -40.85 56.73
N ASP A 226 57.51 -40.57 57.85
CA ASP A 226 56.13 -40.95 58.16
C ASP A 226 55.06 -40.02 57.58
N TYR A 227 54.85 -40.12 56.26
CA TYR A 227 53.72 -39.48 55.59
C TYR A 227 52.82 -40.54 54.92
N ASP A 228 51.77 -40.96 55.63
CA ASP A 228 50.65 -41.73 55.08
C ASP A 228 49.84 -40.84 54.11
N ILE A 229 50.37 -40.63 52.91
CA ILE A 229 49.70 -39.94 51.79
C ILE A 229 48.67 -40.89 51.18
N LYS A 230 47.70 -41.30 52.00
CA LYS A 230 46.51 -42.00 51.56
C LYS A 230 45.64 -41.01 50.79
N PRO A 231 45.44 -41.18 49.47
CA PRO A 231 44.72 -40.22 48.66
C PRO A 231 43.31 -40.06 49.22
N HIS A 232 42.97 -38.83 49.66
CA HIS A 232 41.66 -38.54 50.21
C HIS A 232 40.60 -38.75 49.13
N ASN A 233 39.77 -39.77 49.33
CA ASN A 233 38.70 -40.12 48.40
C ASN A 233 37.53 -39.15 48.57
N PHE A 234 37.60 -38.00 47.88
CA PHE A 234 36.55 -36.98 47.87
C PHE A 234 35.21 -37.47 47.28
N ASN A 235 35.15 -38.65 46.67
CA ASN A 235 33.93 -39.20 46.07
C ASN A 235 32.93 -39.75 47.12
N SER A 236 33.21 -39.59 48.42
CA SER A 236 32.31 -39.98 49.51
C SER A 236 31.90 -38.80 50.40
N LEU A 237 31.71 -37.61 49.84
CA LEU A 237 30.75 -36.69 50.46
C LEU A 237 29.35 -37.33 50.45
N PRO A 238 28.55 -37.20 51.52
CA PRO A 238 27.21 -37.76 51.55
C PRO A 238 26.35 -37.14 50.44
N SER A 239 25.57 -37.99 49.76
CA SER A 239 24.64 -37.62 48.68
C SER A 239 23.38 -36.92 49.20
N THR A 240 23.52 -36.06 50.21
CA THR A 240 22.49 -35.23 50.84
C THR A 240 22.54 -33.78 50.39
N MET A 241 23.55 -33.38 49.59
CA MET A 241 23.69 -32.00 49.08
C MET A 241 22.82 -31.69 47.84
N TYR A 242 22.07 -32.67 47.31
CA TYR A 242 21.13 -32.42 46.20
C TYR A 242 19.79 -31.93 46.76
N MET A 243 19.77 -30.66 47.17
CA MET A 243 18.53 -29.95 47.51
C MET A 243 17.70 -29.76 46.24
N ASP A 244 16.38 -29.97 46.33
CA ASP A 244 15.46 -29.75 45.19
C ASP A 244 15.55 -28.30 44.69
N GLU A 245 15.32 -28.07 43.40
CA GLU A 245 15.42 -26.73 42.78
C GLU A 245 14.49 -25.72 43.48
N MET A 246 13.28 -26.16 43.86
CA MET A 246 12.34 -25.33 44.61
C MET A 246 12.83 -25.01 46.04
N GLU A 247 13.65 -25.89 46.63
CA GLU A 247 14.21 -25.71 47.95
C GLU A 247 15.48 -24.86 47.92
N MET A 248 16.30 -24.99 46.87
CA MET A 248 17.44 -24.10 46.60
C MET A 248 16.96 -22.65 46.41
N GLN A 249 15.89 -22.44 45.65
CA GLN A 249 15.28 -21.12 45.48
C GLN A 249 14.78 -20.54 46.81
N LYS A 250 14.08 -21.33 47.66
CA LYS A 250 13.63 -20.90 48.99
C LYS A 250 14.78 -20.57 49.94
N MET A 251 15.86 -21.36 49.91
CA MET A 251 17.07 -21.10 50.69
C MET A 251 17.73 -19.78 50.27
N GLU A 252 17.85 -19.51 48.97
CA GLU A 252 18.45 -18.28 48.45
C GLU A 252 17.54 -17.04 48.69
N GLU A 253 16.22 -17.20 48.67
CA GLU A 253 15.28 -16.16 49.12
C GLU A 253 15.43 -15.85 50.61
N ALA A 254 15.53 -16.88 51.47
CA ALA A 254 15.80 -16.71 52.89
C ALA A 254 17.16 -16.03 53.15
N ARG A 255 18.20 -16.40 52.39
CA ARG A 255 19.52 -15.75 52.44
C ARG A 255 19.46 -14.28 52.06
N LYS A 256 18.77 -13.93 50.97
CA LYS A 256 18.55 -12.54 50.53
C LYS A 256 17.78 -11.73 51.57
N ALA A 257 16.73 -12.31 52.16
CA ALA A 257 15.95 -11.68 53.22
C ALA A 257 16.79 -11.41 54.49
N TYR A 258 17.64 -12.35 54.90
CA TYR A 258 18.59 -12.15 55.99
C TYR A 258 19.59 -11.01 55.70
N ILE A 259 20.21 -10.99 54.52
CA ILE A 259 21.14 -9.92 54.12
C ILE A 259 20.46 -8.55 54.13
N ALA A 260 19.22 -8.46 53.60
CA ALA A 260 18.44 -7.23 53.61
C ALA A 260 18.07 -6.78 55.04
N ALA A 261 17.66 -7.71 55.91
CA ALA A 261 17.36 -7.42 57.31
C ALA A 261 18.60 -6.94 58.09
N VAL A 262 19.77 -7.55 57.84
CA VAL A 262 21.05 -7.10 58.42
C VAL A 262 21.45 -5.71 57.92
N ALA A 263 21.22 -5.40 56.64
CA ALA A 263 21.45 -4.05 56.11
C ALA A 263 20.55 -3.01 56.81
N ALA A 264 19.24 -3.29 56.92
CA ALA A 264 18.29 -2.43 57.61
C ALA A 264 18.62 -2.24 59.11
N ALA A 265 19.03 -3.31 59.80
CA ALA A 265 19.46 -3.25 61.19
C ALA A 265 20.74 -2.41 61.39
N LYS A 266 21.68 -2.46 60.44
CA LYS A 266 22.89 -1.61 60.47
C LYS A 266 22.61 -0.14 60.22
N GLU A 267 21.61 0.16 59.40
CA GLU A 267 21.17 1.53 59.09
C GLU A 267 20.41 2.17 60.25
N LYS A 268 19.40 1.47 60.79
CA LYS A 268 18.48 2.03 61.79
C LYS A 268 18.95 1.85 63.24
N GLN A 269 19.71 0.80 63.53
CA GLN A 269 20.27 0.47 64.85
C GLN A 269 19.22 0.37 65.99
N ASP A 270 17.97 0.13 65.63
CA ASP A 270 16.85 -0.05 66.54
C ASP A 270 16.63 -1.53 66.92
N HIS A 271 16.09 -1.74 68.11
CA HIS A 271 15.86 -3.08 68.66
C HIS A 271 14.92 -3.93 67.77
N GLU A 272 13.98 -3.29 67.06
CA GLU A 272 13.04 -3.97 66.16
C GLU A 272 13.75 -4.51 64.90
N SER A 273 14.55 -3.71 64.20
CA SER A 273 15.31 -4.20 63.05
C SER A 273 16.34 -5.26 63.43
N ILE A 274 16.97 -5.17 64.61
CA ILE A 274 17.86 -6.22 65.14
C ILE A 274 17.11 -7.53 65.36
N ALA A 275 15.90 -7.49 65.93
CA ALA A 275 15.06 -8.67 66.10
C ALA A 275 14.62 -9.29 64.76
N ILE A 276 14.30 -8.45 63.76
CA ILE A 276 13.97 -8.91 62.40
C ILE A 276 15.17 -9.61 61.75
N ALA A 277 16.38 -9.05 61.90
CA ALA A 277 17.61 -9.68 61.40
C ALA A 277 17.91 -11.03 62.08
N ALA A 278 17.68 -11.14 63.40
CA ALA A 278 17.82 -12.40 64.13
C ALA A 278 16.80 -13.46 63.67
N ASN A 279 15.54 -13.08 63.47
CA ASN A 279 14.50 -14.00 62.97
C ASN A 279 14.79 -14.46 61.53
N ALA A 280 15.23 -13.55 60.65
CA ALA A 280 15.63 -13.89 59.29
C ALA A 280 16.85 -14.83 59.26
N ARG A 281 17.78 -14.68 60.21
CA ARG A 281 18.91 -15.59 60.40
C ARG A 281 18.45 -17.01 60.75
N LEU A 282 17.58 -17.14 61.77
CA LEU A 282 17.03 -18.45 62.18
C LEU A 282 16.26 -19.12 61.04
N HIS A 283 15.50 -18.35 60.26
CA HIS A 283 14.80 -18.85 59.09
C HIS A 283 15.79 -19.38 58.03
N PHE A 284 16.89 -18.68 57.74
CA PHE A 284 17.94 -19.18 56.84
C PHE A 284 18.68 -20.40 57.39
N GLU A 285 19.06 -20.41 58.67
CA GLU A 285 19.75 -21.54 59.32
C GLU A 285 18.90 -22.82 59.32
N SER A 286 17.56 -22.72 59.32
CA SER A 286 16.66 -23.88 59.23
C SER A 286 16.81 -24.70 57.93
N PHE A 287 17.27 -24.10 56.83
CA PHE A 287 17.58 -24.81 55.59
C PHE A 287 18.96 -25.49 55.60
N LEU A 288 19.88 -25.03 56.46
CA LEU A 288 21.24 -25.57 56.59
C LEU A 288 21.30 -26.72 57.61
N PHE A 289 20.45 -26.68 58.63
CA PHE A 289 20.38 -27.65 59.71
C PHE A 289 19.00 -28.33 59.75
N LYS A 290 18.66 -29.06 58.69
CA LYS A 290 17.55 -30.03 58.74
C LYS A 290 17.87 -31.10 59.79
N PRO A 291 16.97 -31.42 60.74
CA PRO A 291 17.12 -32.60 61.57
C PRO A 291 16.96 -33.86 60.71
N GLU A 292 17.89 -34.80 60.83
CA GLU A 292 17.67 -36.17 60.37
C GLU A 292 16.52 -36.80 61.17
N ILE A 293 15.66 -37.56 60.49
CA ILE A 293 14.60 -38.40 61.04
C ILE A 293 14.96 -39.86 60.79
#